data_AF-A0A919I6X1-F1
#
_entry.id   AF-A0A919I6X1-F1
#
_cell.length_a   1.000
_cell.length_b   1.000
_cell.length_c   1.000
_cell.angle_alpha   90.00
_cell.angle_beta   90.00
_cell.angle_gamma   90.00
#
_symmetry.space_group_name_H-M   'P 1'
#
loop_
_entity.id
_entity.type
_entity.pdbx_description
1 polymer ?
#
loop_
_entity_poly.entity_id
_entity_poly.type
_entity_poly.pdbx_seq_one_letter_code
_entity_poly.pdbx_strand_id
1 'polypeptide(L)'
;MPFPFKSLSLYRVKRTFTSARSNHAFNEGELFQYMSSSLNHYDGIEICAFKKKDSTKELIWHADESDLTNWATFFEPVPWPK
;
A
#
# COMPACT_ATOMS: atom_id res chain seq x y z
N MET A 1 10.41 -10.12 -9.15
CA MET A 1 10.55 -8.66 -9.31
C MET A 1 10.98 -8.05 -7.97
N PRO A 2 11.66 -6.90 -7.94
CA PRO A 2 11.88 -6.18 -6.70
C PRO A 2 10.54 -5.72 -6.12
N PHE A 3 10.41 -5.77 -4.80
CA PHE A 3 9.22 -5.33 -4.10
C PHE A 3 8.97 -3.82 -4.30
N PRO A 4 7.75 -3.37 -4.59
CA PRO A 4 7.50 -2.00 -5.05
C PRO A 4 7.61 -0.94 -3.95
N PHE A 5 7.44 -1.32 -2.68
CA PHE A 5 7.47 -0.38 -1.56
C PHE A 5 8.79 -0.38 -0.80
N LYS A 6 9.22 0.81 -0.38
CA LYS A 6 10.39 1.04 0.46
C LYS A 6 9.92 1.33 1.88
N SER A 7 10.46 0.62 2.86
CA SER A 7 10.13 0.81 4.29
C SER A 7 10.24 2.28 4.69
N LEU A 8 9.27 2.73 5.48
CA LEU A 8 9.13 4.09 6.01
C LEU A 8 8.97 5.19 4.96
N SER A 9 8.81 4.85 3.68
CA SER A 9 8.55 5.83 2.62
C SER A 9 7.06 6.17 2.52
N LEU A 10 6.77 7.40 2.09
CA LEU A 10 5.41 7.89 1.90
C LEU A 10 4.93 7.65 0.47
N TYR A 11 3.67 7.26 0.37
CA TYR A 11 2.96 6.98 -0.87
C TYR A 11 1.63 7.70 -0.86
N ARG A 12 1.28 8.33 -1.98
CA ARG A 12 -0.03 8.94 -2.21
C ARG A 12 -0.91 7.97 -2.99
N VAL A 13 -2.16 7.84 -2.59
CA VAL A 13 -3.16 7.06 -3.33
C VAL A 13 -3.57 7.85 -4.57
N LYS A 14 -3.38 7.28 -5.76
CA LYS A 14 -3.69 7.92 -7.05
C LYS A 14 -5.15 7.82 -7.45
N ARG A 15 -5.86 6.79 -6.97
CA ARG A 15 -7.27 6.54 -7.26
C ARG A 15 -7.89 5.79 -6.10
N THR A 16 -9.16 6.04 -5.81
CA THR A 16 -9.86 5.31 -4.75
C THR A 16 -9.99 3.83 -5.11
N PHE A 17 -9.62 2.95 -4.18
CA PHE A 17 -9.81 1.51 -4.32
C PHE A 17 -10.02 0.86 -2.95
N THR A 18 -10.64 -0.32 -2.94
CA THR A 18 -10.82 -1.11 -1.72
C THR A 18 -9.88 -2.29 -1.78
N SER A 19 -9.08 -2.48 -0.73
CA SER A 19 -8.25 -3.67 -0.63
C SER A 19 -9.12 -4.91 -0.60
N ALA A 20 -8.72 -5.93 -1.35
CA ALA A 20 -9.28 -7.26 -1.20
C ALA A 20 -9.19 -7.69 0.27
N ARG A 21 -10.21 -8.42 0.75
CA ARG A 21 -10.27 -9.11 2.06
C ARG A 21 -10.27 -8.26 3.35
N SER A 22 -9.65 -7.07 3.38
CA SER A 22 -9.71 -6.18 4.54
C SER A 22 -10.90 -5.22 4.52
N ASN A 23 -11.57 -5.08 3.37
CA ASN A 23 -12.64 -4.11 3.14
C ASN A 23 -12.22 -2.66 3.50
N HIS A 24 -10.92 -2.40 3.51
CA HIS A 24 -10.34 -1.09 3.78
C HIS A 24 -10.30 -0.28 2.47
N ALA A 25 -10.99 0.86 2.47
CA ALA A 25 -10.91 1.83 1.39
C ALA A 25 -9.65 2.68 1.52
N PHE A 26 -8.91 2.78 0.43
CA PHE A 26 -7.84 3.73 0.20
C PHE A 26 -8.41 4.81 -0.70
N ASN A 27 -8.52 6.04 -0.22
CA ASN A 27 -9.14 7.12 -0.97
C ASN A 27 -8.09 7.94 -1.70
N GLU A 28 -8.42 8.40 -2.91
CA GLU A 28 -7.56 9.26 -3.71
C GLU A 28 -7.05 10.47 -2.92
N GLY A 29 -5.76 10.77 -3.07
CA GLY A 29 -5.08 11.88 -2.41
C GLY A 29 -4.60 11.58 -0.98
N GLU A 30 -5.05 10.48 -0.36
CA GLU A 30 -4.58 10.10 0.97
C GLU A 30 -3.09 9.71 0.97
N LEU A 31 -2.39 10.07 2.05
CA LEU A 31 -0.99 9.77 2.25
C LEU A 31 -0.81 8.63 3.25
N PHE A 32 -0.08 7.62 2.83
CA PHE A 32 0.24 6.44 3.62
C PHE A 32 1.74 6.20 3.66
N GLN A 33 2.25 5.91 4.84
CA GLN A 33 3.60 5.42 5.05
C GLN A 33 3.58 3.91 4.96
N TYR A 34 4.42 3.34 4.11
CA TYR A 34 4.61 1.90 4.06
C TYR A 34 5.43 1.43 5.26
N MET A 35 4.92 0.45 6.00
CA MET A 35 5.54 -0.05 7.22
C MET A 35 6.29 -1.36 6.95
N SER A 36 5.57 -2.38 6.50
CA SER A 36 6.09 -3.74 6.29
C SER A 36 5.18 -4.53 5.35
N SER A 37 5.66 -5.69 4.91
CA SER A 37 4.86 -6.67 4.21
C SER A 37 5.08 -8.07 4.77
N SER A 38 4.07 -8.92 4.58
CA SER A 38 4.12 -10.34 4.92
C SER A 38 3.49 -11.14 3.78
N LEU A 39 4.19 -12.16 3.30
CA LEU A 39 3.66 -13.08 2.31
C LEU A 39 2.74 -14.11 2.98
N ASN A 40 1.49 -14.21 2.54
CA ASN A 40 0.63 -15.30 2.91
C ASN A 40 0.94 -16.53 2.05
N HIS A 41 1.58 -17.53 2.65
CA HIS A 41 2.01 -18.75 1.96
C HIS A 41 0.87 -19.64 1.44
N TYR A 42 -0.37 -19.45 1.92
CA TYR A 42 -1.50 -20.28 1.54
C TYR A 42 -2.13 -19.88 0.19
N ASP A 43 -2.11 -18.60 -0.15
CA ASP A 43 -2.77 -18.04 -1.34
C ASP A 43 -1.84 -17.19 -2.21
N GLY A 44 -0.57 -17.02 -1.80
CA GLY A 44 0.42 -16.23 -2.54
C GLY A 44 0.14 -14.72 -2.53
N ILE A 45 -0.71 -14.24 -1.62
CA ILE A 45 -1.04 -12.82 -1.49
C ILE A 45 -0.03 -12.13 -0.59
N GLU A 46 0.46 -10.97 -1.02
CA GLU A 46 1.26 -10.11 -0.17
C GLU A 46 0.36 -9.19 0.65
N ILE A 47 0.57 -9.20 1.96
CA ILE A 47 -0.13 -8.34 2.91
C ILE A 47 0.76 -7.12 3.19
N CYS A 48 0.43 -5.98 2.60
CA CYS A 48 1.16 -4.73 2.77
C CYS A 48 0.52 -3.86 3.86
N ALA A 49 1.27 -3.54 4.90
CA ALA A 49 0.83 -2.68 6.01
C ALA A 49 1.20 -1.22 5.76
N PHE A 50 0.21 -0.34 5.90
CA PHE A 50 0.33 1.08 5.67
C PHE A 50 -0.20 1.88 6.87
N LYS A 51 0.53 2.89 7.30
CA LYS A 51 0.08 3.85 8.33
C LYS A 51 -0.34 5.15 7.67
N LYS A 52 -1.55 5.64 7.94
CA LYS A 52 -2.00 6.93 7.39
C LYS A 52 -1.18 8.07 8.04
N LYS A 53 -0.66 9.02 7.25
CA LYS A 53 0.27 10.05 7.75
C LYS A 53 -0.32 10.89 8.89
N ASP A 54 -1.57 11.31 8.75
CA ASP A 54 -2.25 12.20 9.69
C ASP A 54 -3.14 11.43 10.69
N SER A 55 -2.89 10.13 10.89
CA SER A 55 -3.70 9.30 11.78
C SER A 55 -2.87 8.18 12.42
N THR A 56 -3.34 7.66 13.55
CA THR A 56 -2.84 6.40 14.11
C THR A 56 -3.42 5.18 13.40
N LYS A 57 -4.31 5.39 12.42
CA LYS A 57 -4.95 4.31 11.68
C LYS A 57 -3.98 3.60 10.76
N GLU A 58 -3.89 2.28 10.92
CA GLU A 58 -3.21 1.37 10.02
C GLU A 58 -4.22 0.71 9.08
N LEU A 59 -3.86 0.63 7.80
CA LEU A 59 -4.62 -0.06 6.76
C LEU A 59 -3.74 -1.15 6.15
N ILE A 60 -4.42 -2.17 5.64
CA ILE A 60 -3.80 -3.34 5.04
C ILE A 60 -4.28 -3.41 3.61
N TRP A 61 -3.31 -3.47 2.69
CA TRP A 61 -3.54 -3.79 1.29
C TRP A 61 -3.12 -5.24 1.02
N HIS A 62 -4.08 -6.08 0.68
CA HIS A 62 -3.85 -7.42 0.16
C HIS A 62 -3.62 -7.31 -1.33
N ALA A 63 -2.37 -7.48 -1.76
CA ALA A 63 -1.95 -7.37 -3.14
C ALA A 63 -1.53 -8.74 -3.67
N ASP A 64 -2.13 -9.18 -4.77
CA ASP A 64 -1.61 -10.31 -5.53
C ASP A 64 -0.43 -9.87 -6.43
N GLU A 65 0.13 -10.81 -7.21
CA GLU A 65 1.24 -10.51 -8.11
C GLU A 65 0.89 -9.44 -9.16
N SER A 66 -0.35 -9.44 -9.67
CA SER A 66 -0.82 -8.47 -10.65
C SER A 66 -0.95 -7.09 -10.03
N ASP A 67 -1.49 -6.99 -8.82
CA ASP A 67 -1.59 -5.76 -8.05
C ASP A 67 -0.21 -5.19 -7.72
N LEU A 68 0.75 -6.03 -7.29
CA LEU A 68 2.12 -5.62 -7.04
C LEU A 68 2.82 -5.16 -8.32
N THR A 69 2.54 -5.77 -9.47
CA THR A 69 3.08 -5.35 -10.77
C THR A 69 2.47 -4.01 -11.20
N ASN A 70 1.18 -3.80 -10.94
CA ASN A 70 0.43 -2.61 -11.29
C ASN A 70 0.33 -1.59 -10.14
N TRP A 71 1.18 -1.70 -9.11
CA TRP A 71 1.09 -0.87 -7.90
C TRP A 71 1.09 0.63 -8.20
N ALA A 72 1.84 1.05 -9.23
CA ALA A 72 1.96 2.45 -9.67
C ALA A 72 0.66 3.03 -10.28
N THR A 73 -0.36 2.19 -10.49
CA THR A 73 -1.72 2.61 -10.84
C THR A 73 -2.54 3.01 -9.60
N PHE A 74 -2.18 2.48 -8.43
CA PHE A 74 -2.84 2.72 -7.15
C PHE A 74 -2.11 3.74 -6.28
N PHE A 75 -0.77 3.72 -6.32
CA PHE A 75 0.09 4.54 -5.49
C PHE A 75 1.13 5.28 -6.32
N GLU A 76 1.59 6.41 -5.79
CA GLU A 76 2.80 7.08 -6.26
C GLU A 76 3.71 7.44 -5.07
N PRO A 77 5.04 7.34 -5.23
CA PRO A 77 5.97 7.72 -4.18
C PRO A 77 5.95 9.25 -3.99
N VAL A 78 5.86 9.69 -2.73
CA VAL A 78 5.95 11.11 -2.39
C VAL A 78 7.38 11.41 -1.97
N PRO A 79 8.10 12.32 -2.66
CA PRO A 79 9.42 12.73 -2.23
C PRO A 79 9.31 13.43 -0.88
N TRP A 80 10.17 13.06 0.07
CA TRP A 80 10.30 13.80 1.32
C TRP A 80 10.66 15.25 0.99
N PRO A 81 9.97 16.26 1.58
CA PRO A 81 10.43 17.63 1.46
C PRO A 81 11.86 17.69 2.01
N LYS A 82 12.78 18.23 1.19
CA LYS A 82 14.18 18.48 1.55
C LYS A 82 14.28 19.46 2.72
#